data_AF-A0A5C7TAU7-F1
#
_entry.id   AF-A0A5C7TAU7-F1
#
_cell.length_a   1.000
_cell.length_b   1.000
_cell.length_c   1.000
_cell.angle_alpha   90.00
_cell.angle_beta   90.00
_cell.angle_gamma   90.00
#
_symmetry.space_group_name_H-M   'P 1'
#
loop_
_entity.id
_entity.type
_entity.pdbx_description
1 polymer ?
#
loop_
_entity_poly.entity_id
_entity_poly.type
_entity_poly.pdbx_seq_one_letter_code
_entity_poly.pdbx_strand_id
1 'polypeptide(L)'
;MAHQIEQMAYVGATPWHGLGNNLPQKQPIEVWQREAGMDWQILESPVHFKSDAIGHLGAIHSFPEQKVLYRSDTKAPLSVVSQRYHTVQPREVLEFYRDLTEVSGYELETAGVLKGGRKFWALARTGQGAAIKGNDQVNGYLLLATSCDGTLATTATPTTIRVVCNNTLTIALDGTSRAIKVPHSTRFDG
;
A
#
# COMPACT_ATOMS: atom_id res chain seq x y z
N MET A 1 -20.73 0.94 -4.59
CA MET A 1 -19.71 0.83 -3.51
C MET A 1 -18.35 1.11 -4.12
N ALA A 2 -17.60 2.08 -3.60
CA ALA A 2 -16.34 2.51 -4.23
C ALA A 2 -15.20 1.53 -3.91
N HIS A 3 -14.56 1.00 -4.96
CA HIS A 3 -13.37 0.13 -4.86
C HIS A 3 -12.13 0.87 -4.28
N GLN A 4 -12.10 2.20 -4.40
CA GLN A 4 -11.03 3.10 -3.93
C GLN A 4 -9.65 2.83 -4.51
N ILE A 5 -9.59 2.14 -5.66
CA ILE A 5 -8.38 1.97 -6.47
C ILE A 5 -8.03 3.30 -7.13
N GLU A 6 -6.78 3.72 -6.97
CA GLU A 6 -6.17 4.70 -7.85
C GLU A 6 -5.53 3.99 -9.04
N GLN A 7 -4.61 3.07 -8.75
CA GLN A 7 -3.99 2.20 -9.75
C GLN A 7 -3.59 0.88 -9.09
N MET A 8 -3.60 -0.20 -9.86
CA MET A 8 -3.15 -1.51 -9.41
C MET A 8 -2.68 -2.36 -10.58
N ALA A 9 -1.89 -3.37 -10.29
CA ALA A 9 -1.56 -4.45 -11.20
C ALA A 9 -1.98 -5.80 -10.61
N TYR A 10 -2.22 -6.78 -11.48
CA TYR A 10 -2.62 -8.12 -11.08
C TYR A 10 -2.15 -9.17 -12.09
N VAL A 11 -2.01 -10.41 -11.63
CA VAL A 11 -1.86 -11.60 -12.48
C VAL A 11 -3.11 -12.49 -12.36
N GLY A 12 -3.32 -13.37 -13.33
CA GLY A 12 -4.41 -14.35 -13.29
C GLY A 12 -5.79 -13.71 -13.49
N ALA A 13 -6.76 -14.09 -12.65
CA ALA A 13 -8.15 -13.71 -12.83
C ALA A 13 -8.37 -12.19 -12.68
N THR A 14 -9.10 -11.60 -13.62
CA THR A 14 -9.46 -10.18 -13.59
C THR A 14 -10.24 -9.85 -12.31
N PRO A 15 -9.86 -8.81 -11.55
CA PRO A 15 -10.65 -8.33 -10.42
C PRO A 15 -12.09 -8.05 -10.82
N TRP A 16 -13.03 -8.29 -9.91
CA TRP A 16 -14.48 -8.15 -10.18
C TRP A 16 -14.89 -6.77 -10.71
N HIS A 17 -14.15 -5.72 -10.36
CA HIS A 17 -14.40 -4.34 -10.81
C HIS A 17 -13.80 -4.04 -12.19
N GLY A 18 -13.05 -4.96 -12.80
CA GLY A 18 -12.45 -4.79 -14.13
C GLY A 18 -11.33 -3.73 -14.22
N LEU A 19 -10.76 -3.31 -13.08
CA LEU A 19 -9.70 -2.29 -13.04
C LEU A 19 -8.34 -2.91 -12.80
N GLY A 20 -7.30 -2.20 -13.23
CA GLY A 20 -5.90 -2.56 -13.03
C GLY A 20 -5.25 -3.11 -14.29
N ASN A 21 -3.93 -3.18 -14.25
CA ASN A 21 -3.09 -3.66 -15.34
C ASN A 21 -2.86 -5.17 -15.18
N ASN A 22 -3.28 -5.95 -16.18
CA ASN A 22 -3.00 -7.39 -16.21
C ASN A 22 -1.52 -7.60 -16.58
N LEU A 23 -0.82 -8.36 -15.76
CA LEU A 23 0.57 -8.74 -15.98
C LEU A 23 0.67 -10.23 -16.25
N PRO A 24 1.60 -10.67 -17.11
CA PRO A 24 2.05 -12.05 -17.12
C PRO A 24 2.59 -12.45 -15.73
N GLN A 25 2.64 -13.74 -15.44
CA GLN A 25 3.28 -14.22 -14.22
C GLN A 25 4.79 -13.95 -14.25
N LYS A 26 5.41 -13.90 -13.05
CA LYS A 26 6.87 -13.78 -12.85
C LYS A 26 7.49 -12.53 -13.48
N GLN A 27 6.74 -11.43 -13.52
CA GLN A 27 7.30 -10.13 -13.87
C GLN A 27 8.21 -9.60 -12.76
N PRO A 28 9.30 -8.89 -13.10
CA PRO A 28 10.21 -8.32 -12.13
C PRO A 28 9.54 -7.17 -11.34
N ILE A 29 10.06 -6.87 -10.15
CA ILE A 29 9.49 -5.86 -9.24
C ILE A 29 9.36 -4.49 -9.91
N GLU A 30 10.28 -4.13 -10.80
CA GLU A 30 10.28 -2.84 -11.48
C GLU A 30 9.07 -2.70 -12.43
N VAL A 31 8.62 -3.80 -13.03
CA VAL A 31 7.38 -3.83 -13.82
C VAL A 31 6.19 -3.68 -12.88
N TRP A 32 6.17 -4.39 -11.74
CA TRP A 32 5.13 -4.20 -10.73
C TRP A 32 5.06 -2.77 -10.22
N GLN A 33 6.20 -2.15 -9.94
CA GLN A 33 6.29 -0.79 -9.43
C GLN A 33 5.63 0.20 -10.39
N ARG A 34 5.92 0.10 -11.68
CA ARG A 34 5.31 0.96 -12.70
C ARG A 34 3.83 0.66 -12.89
N GLU A 35 3.48 -0.61 -13.12
CA GLU A 35 2.13 -1.00 -13.53
C GLU A 35 1.12 -0.91 -12.37
N ALA A 36 1.56 -1.09 -11.13
CA ALA A 36 0.75 -0.90 -9.93
C ALA A 36 0.59 0.58 -9.54
N GLY A 37 1.26 1.51 -10.24
CA GLY A 37 1.23 2.94 -9.92
C GLY A 37 2.01 3.29 -8.64
N MET A 38 3.10 2.57 -8.38
CA MET A 38 3.96 2.72 -7.20
C MET A 38 5.35 3.31 -7.55
N ASP A 39 5.54 3.76 -8.79
CA ASP A 39 6.79 4.37 -9.28
C ASP A 39 6.89 5.87 -8.96
N TRP A 40 6.87 6.17 -7.66
CA TRP A 40 7.03 7.52 -7.11
C TRP A 40 7.50 7.42 -5.66
N GLN A 41 7.96 8.55 -5.12
CA GLN A 41 8.44 8.66 -3.75
C GLN A 41 7.53 9.57 -2.95
N ILE A 42 7.34 9.22 -1.67
CA ILE A 42 6.75 10.12 -0.69
C ILE A 42 7.87 11.05 -0.23
N LEU A 43 7.70 12.33 -0.54
CA LEU A 43 8.56 13.41 -0.08
C LEU A 43 7.91 14.12 1.11
N GLU A 44 8.73 14.81 1.90
CA GLU A 44 8.30 15.55 3.07
C GLU A 44 8.71 17.03 2.99
N SER A 45 7.84 17.90 3.52
CA SER A 45 8.13 19.33 3.66
C SER A 45 7.57 19.89 4.99
N PRO A 46 8.10 21.02 5.49
CA PRO A 46 7.50 21.71 6.63
C PRO A 46 6.03 22.07 6.39
N VAL A 47 5.23 22.04 7.45
CA VAL A 47 3.85 22.55 7.43
C VAL A 47 3.87 24.07 7.60
N HIS A 48 3.16 24.76 6.70
CA HIS A 48 2.81 26.17 6.84
C HIS A 48 1.29 26.33 6.84
N PHE A 49 0.77 27.19 7.72
CA PHE A 49 -0.65 27.54 7.78
C PHE A 49 -0.82 29.05 7.78
N LYS A 50 -2.00 29.52 7.35
CA LYS A 50 -2.34 30.94 7.34
C LYS A 50 -3.25 31.25 8.52
N SER A 51 -2.94 32.26 9.31
CA SER A 51 -3.86 32.88 10.26
C SER A 51 -4.38 34.20 9.72
N ASP A 52 -5.50 34.66 10.29
CA ASP A 52 -6.13 35.96 10.05
C ASP A 52 -6.72 36.13 8.63
N ALA A 53 -8.06 36.18 8.56
CA ALA A 53 -8.81 36.33 7.31
C ALA A 53 -9.06 37.80 6.90
N ILE A 54 -8.45 38.78 7.57
CA ILE A 54 -8.69 40.21 7.31
C ILE A 54 -7.55 40.75 6.44
N GLY A 55 -7.78 40.74 5.13
CA GLY A 55 -6.86 41.28 4.11
C GLY A 55 -6.27 40.23 3.16
N HIS A 56 -5.65 40.68 2.06
CA HIS A 56 -5.19 39.82 0.96
C HIS A 56 -3.93 38.98 1.26
N LEU A 57 -3.28 39.18 2.40
CA LEU A 57 -2.10 38.42 2.85
C LEU A 57 -2.21 38.12 4.35
N GLY A 58 -2.92 37.05 4.73
CA GLY A 58 -2.88 36.51 6.10
C GLY A 58 -1.46 36.10 6.49
N ALA A 59 -1.15 36.14 7.79
CA ALA A 59 0.17 35.79 8.30
C ALA A 59 0.46 34.29 8.06
N ILE A 60 1.66 33.97 7.55
CA ILE A 60 2.10 32.59 7.34
C ILE A 60 2.86 32.14 8.59
N HIS A 61 2.32 31.11 9.24
CA HIS A 61 2.92 30.46 10.40
C HIS A 61 3.44 29.08 10.01
N SER A 62 4.44 28.59 10.75
CA SER A 62 4.96 27.24 10.61
C SER A 62 4.46 26.37 11.76
N PHE A 63 4.30 25.07 11.53
CA PHE A 63 4.06 24.08 12.58
C PHE A 63 5.20 23.06 12.63
N PRO A 64 6.32 23.35 13.34
CA PRO A 64 7.56 22.57 13.25
C PRO A 64 7.43 21.09 13.65
N GLU A 65 6.47 20.76 14.52
CA GLU A 65 6.22 19.41 15.02
C GLU A 65 5.49 18.51 14.00
N GLN A 66 5.04 19.09 12.88
CA GLN A 66 4.35 18.41 11.81
C GLN A 66 5.09 18.59 10.47
N LYS A 67 4.91 17.63 9.58
CA LYS A 67 5.40 17.66 8.20
C LYS A 67 4.29 17.25 7.24
N VAL A 68 4.29 17.83 6.05
CA VAL A 68 3.42 17.42 4.95
C VAL A 68 4.11 16.31 4.19
N LEU A 69 3.39 15.23 3.90
CA LEU A 69 3.79 14.20 2.95
C LEU A 69 3.12 14.47 1.61
N TYR A 70 3.87 14.36 0.52
CA TYR A 70 3.36 14.59 -0.84
C TYR A 70 4.08 13.71 -1.85
N ARG A 71 3.47 13.50 -3.01
CA ARG A 71 4.08 12.66 -4.07
C ARG A 71 5.18 13.40 -4.83
N SER A 72 6.27 12.70 -5.14
CA SER A 72 7.37 13.25 -5.93
C SER A 72 6.97 13.61 -7.37
N ASP A 73 6.05 12.86 -7.96
CA ASP A 73 5.65 12.95 -9.38
C ASP A 73 4.67 14.09 -9.68
N THR A 74 3.61 14.20 -8.89
CA THR A 74 2.45 15.07 -9.12
C THR A 74 2.40 16.22 -8.14
N LYS A 75 3.21 16.17 -7.08
CA LYS A 75 3.14 17.07 -5.91
C LYS A 75 1.79 17.01 -5.17
N ALA A 76 0.98 15.98 -5.43
CA ALA A 76 -0.29 15.80 -4.75
C ALA A 76 -0.05 15.61 -3.23
N PRO A 77 -0.78 16.35 -2.38
CA PRO A 77 -0.68 16.19 -0.93
C PRO A 77 -1.27 14.85 -0.51
N LEU A 78 -0.58 14.16 0.41
CA LEU A 78 -0.97 12.85 0.92
C LEU A 78 -1.50 12.97 2.35
N SER A 79 -0.72 13.56 3.25
CA SER A 79 -1.10 13.70 4.65
C SER A 79 -0.28 14.75 5.38
N VAL A 80 -0.72 15.15 6.56
CA VAL A 80 0.08 15.85 7.56
C VAL A 80 0.34 14.87 8.70
N VAL A 81 1.60 14.68 9.07
CA VAL A 81 2.02 13.73 10.09
C VAL A 81 3.03 14.38 11.04
N SER A 82 3.22 13.79 12.22
CA SER A 82 4.23 14.27 13.16
C SER A 82 5.65 14.11 12.59
N GLN A 83 6.60 14.90 13.09
CA GLN A 83 8.01 14.76 12.72
C GLN A 83 8.59 13.37 12.99
N ARG A 84 8.03 12.65 13.97
CA ARG A 84 8.46 11.29 14.35
C ARG A 84 7.92 10.20 13.42
N TYR A 85 7.07 10.54 12.46
CA TYR A 85 6.51 9.58 11.52
C TYR A 85 7.59 9.06 10.57
N HIS A 86 7.80 7.75 10.59
CA HIS A 86 8.61 7.00 9.65
C HIS A 86 7.74 6.53 8.49
N THR A 87 7.97 7.18 7.35
CA THR A 87 7.31 6.87 6.08
C THR A 87 7.88 5.59 5.49
N VAL A 88 6.99 4.64 5.16
CA VAL A 88 7.33 3.51 4.29
C VAL A 88 7.00 3.90 2.86
N GLN A 89 7.99 3.80 1.97
CA GLN A 89 7.89 4.12 0.57
C GLN A 89 7.11 3.03 -0.18
N PRO A 90 6.38 3.36 -1.26
CA PRO A 90 5.71 2.37 -2.09
C PRO A 90 6.67 1.28 -2.58
N ARG A 91 7.89 1.66 -2.98
CA ARG A 91 8.93 0.71 -3.39
C ARG A 91 9.27 -0.30 -2.31
N GLU A 92 9.43 0.13 -1.05
CA GLU A 92 9.76 -0.76 0.07
C GLU A 92 8.70 -1.85 0.28
N VAL A 93 7.43 -1.58 -0.04
CA VAL A 93 6.35 -2.59 0.04
C VAL A 93 6.52 -3.69 -1.01
N LEU A 94 7.06 -3.38 -2.19
CA LEU A 94 7.36 -4.38 -3.22
C LEU A 94 8.67 -5.10 -2.94
N GLU A 95 9.69 -4.37 -2.49
CA GLU A 95 11.03 -4.92 -2.19
C GLU A 95 10.98 -5.98 -1.08
N PHE A 96 10.06 -5.86 -0.11
CA PHE A 96 9.78 -6.90 0.89
C PHE A 96 9.58 -8.30 0.28
N TYR A 97 9.07 -8.37 -0.96
CA TYR A 97 8.82 -9.64 -1.63
C TYR A 97 10.00 -10.15 -2.46
N ARG A 98 11.07 -9.38 -2.68
CA ARG A 98 12.19 -9.77 -3.56
C ARG A 98 12.74 -11.13 -3.16
N ASP A 99 13.21 -11.25 -1.93
CA ASP A 99 13.79 -12.49 -1.39
C ASP A 99 12.75 -13.63 -1.31
N LEU A 100 11.49 -13.31 -0.98
CA LEU A 100 10.41 -14.30 -0.92
C LEU A 100 10.09 -14.90 -2.29
N THR A 101 10.13 -14.08 -3.34
CA THR A 101 9.91 -14.54 -4.72
C THR A 101 11.11 -15.30 -5.28
N GLU A 102 12.33 -14.90 -4.92
CA GLU A 102 13.57 -15.52 -5.41
C GLU A 102 13.88 -16.85 -4.72
N VAL A 103 13.60 -16.96 -3.41
CA VAL A 103 14.05 -18.10 -2.59
C VAL A 103 12.92 -19.00 -2.11
N SER A 104 11.72 -18.46 -1.89
CA SER A 104 10.61 -19.20 -1.25
C SER A 104 9.50 -19.63 -2.23
N GLY A 105 9.66 -19.35 -3.52
CA GLY A 105 8.68 -19.70 -4.56
C GLY A 105 7.37 -18.90 -4.46
N TYR A 106 7.39 -17.77 -3.77
CA TYR A 106 6.23 -16.89 -3.71
C TYR A 106 6.08 -16.17 -5.05
N GLU A 107 4.85 -15.85 -5.43
CA GLU A 107 4.60 -15.13 -6.68
C GLU A 107 3.70 -13.93 -6.38
N LEU A 108 4.11 -12.72 -6.79
CA LEU A 108 3.27 -11.54 -6.68
C LEU A 108 1.95 -11.77 -7.44
N GLU A 109 0.84 -11.55 -6.74
CA GLU A 109 -0.52 -11.80 -7.22
C GLU A 109 -1.22 -10.48 -7.57
N THR A 110 -1.11 -9.49 -6.69
CA THR A 110 -1.69 -8.14 -6.85
C THR A 110 -0.87 -7.11 -6.08
N ALA A 111 -0.77 -5.89 -6.59
CA ALA A 111 -0.24 -4.75 -5.85
C ALA A 111 -0.90 -3.46 -6.33
N GLY A 112 -0.90 -2.42 -5.50
CA GLY A 112 -1.45 -1.15 -5.94
C GLY A 112 -1.53 -0.06 -4.88
N VAL A 113 -2.17 1.02 -5.31
CA VAL A 113 -2.40 2.25 -4.55
C VAL A 113 -3.89 2.48 -4.38
N LEU A 114 -4.28 2.83 -3.15
CA LEU A 114 -5.65 3.10 -2.74
C LEU A 114 -5.78 4.52 -2.20
N LYS A 115 -7.03 5.01 -2.20
CA LYS A 115 -7.42 6.25 -1.51
C LYS A 115 -6.60 7.48 -1.94
N GLY A 116 -6.26 7.61 -3.21
CA GLY A 116 -5.53 8.77 -3.74
C GLY A 116 -4.11 8.87 -3.18
N GLY A 117 -3.36 7.77 -3.19
CA GLY A 117 -1.95 7.73 -2.80
C GLY A 117 -1.70 7.43 -1.33
N ARG A 118 -2.74 7.39 -0.49
CA ARG A 118 -2.56 7.32 0.97
C ARG A 118 -2.35 5.92 1.53
N LYS A 119 -2.71 4.89 0.77
CA LYS A 119 -2.57 3.48 1.16
C LYS A 119 -2.00 2.68 0.01
N PHE A 120 -1.17 1.70 0.33
CA PHE A 120 -0.55 0.84 -0.67
C PHE A 120 -0.48 -0.59 -0.11
N TRP A 121 -0.55 -1.55 -1.02
CA TRP A 121 -0.47 -2.97 -0.68
C TRP A 121 0.26 -3.74 -1.77
N ALA A 122 0.85 -4.86 -1.37
CA ALA A 122 1.26 -5.93 -2.26
C ALA A 122 0.90 -7.27 -1.61
N LEU A 123 0.55 -8.24 -2.45
CA LEU A 123 0.09 -9.56 -2.07
C LEU A 123 0.85 -10.59 -2.89
N ALA A 124 1.44 -11.58 -2.24
CA ALA A 124 2.06 -12.71 -2.91
C ALA A 124 1.35 -14.01 -2.57
N ARG A 125 1.15 -14.87 -3.58
CA ARG A 125 0.70 -16.25 -3.39
C ARG A 125 1.87 -17.06 -2.82
N THR A 126 1.62 -17.85 -1.79
CA THR A 126 2.67 -18.59 -1.06
C THR A 126 2.92 -20.00 -1.62
N GLY A 127 2.18 -20.41 -2.65
CA GLY A 127 2.15 -21.80 -3.14
C GLY A 127 1.38 -22.77 -2.25
N GLN A 128 1.01 -22.36 -1.02
CA GLN A 128 0.15 -23.14 -0.14
C GLN A 128 -1.32 -22.98 -0.55
N GLY A 129 -2.11 -24.04 -0.42
CA GLY A 129 -3.54 -23.99 -0.68
C GLY A 129 -4.22 -25.31 -0.35
N ALA A 130 -5.55 -25.28 -0.27
CA ALA A 130 -6.35 -26.46 -0.01
C ALA A 130 -7.55 -26.49 -0.97
N ALA A 131 -7.90 -27.69 -1.43
CA ALA A 131 -9.16 -27.92 -2.12
C ALA A 131 -10.26 -28.14 -1.08
N ILE A 132 -11.32 -27.35 -1.17
CA ILE A 132 -12.56 -27.56 -0.43
C ILE A 132 -13.46 -28.48 -1.26
N LYS A 133 -14.33 -29.23 -0.58
CA LYS A 133 -15.33 -30.11 -1.21
C LYS A 133 -16.07 -29.37 -2.33
N GLY A 134 -16.03 -29.90 -3.55
CA GLY A 134 -16.66 -29.28 -4.72
C GLY A 134 -15.71 -28.64 -5.74
N ASN A 135 -14.39 -28.89 -5.63
CA ASN A 135 -13.35 -28.37 -6.53
C ASN A 135 -13.02 -26.87 -6.32
N ASP A 136 -13.48 -26.28 -5.22
CA ASP A 136 -13.13 -24.92 -4.83
C ASP A 136 -11.72 -24.88 -4.24
N GLN A 137 -10.82 -24.18 -4.92
CA GLN A 137 -9.44 -24.03 -4.47
C GLN A 137 -9.28 -22.76 -3.64
N VAL A 138 -8.80 -22.90 -2.40
CA VAL A 138 -8.41 -21.78 -1.55
C VAL A 138 -6.90 -21.67 -1.54
N ASN A 139 -6.38 -20.52 -2.00
CA ASN A 139 -4.95 -20.23 -1.99
C ASN A 139 -4.56 -19.49 -0.71
N GLY A 140 -3.36 -19.76 -0.22
CA GLY A 140 -2.70 -18.98 0.80
C GLY A 140 -1.93 -17.81 0.20
N TYR A 141 -2.03 -16.66 0.84
CA TYR A 141 -1.34 -15.44 0.47
C TYR A 141 -0.61 -14.84 1.68
N LEU A 142 0.46 -14.11 1.40
CA LEU A 142 1.06 -13.17 2.32
C LEU A 142 0.74 -11.76 1.83
N LEU A 143 0.08 -10.97 2.67
CA LEU A 143 -0.26 -9.57 2.44
C LEU A 143 0.71 -8.68 3.19
N LEU A 144 1.16 -7.61 2.53
CA LEU A 144 1.80 -6.46 3.15
C LEU A 144 1.03 -5.21 2.74
N ALA A 145 0.55 -4.45 3.71
CA ALA A 145 -0.17 -3.21 3.47
C ALA A 145 0.23 -2.15 4.48
N THR A 146 0.22 -0.88 4.05
CA THR A 146 0.58 0.25 4.90
C THR A 146 -0.13 1.53 4.45
N SER A 147 0.04 2.61 5.21
CA SER A 147 -0.47 3.93 4.88
C SER A 147 0.57 5.02 5.16
N CYS A 148 0.43 6.16 4.50
CA CYS A 148 1.16 7.38 4.84
C CYS A 148 0.28 8.41 5.57
N ASP A 149 -0.97 8.07 5.87
CA ASP A 149 -1.92 8.93 6.61
C ASP A 149 -2.14 8.48 8.06
N GLY A 150 -1.37 7.50 8.55
CA GLY A 150 -1.46 6.97 9.90
C GLY A 150 -2.70 6.10 10.17
N THR A 151 -3.55 5.85 9.16
CA THR A 151 -4.78 5.05 9.34
C THR A 151 -4.54 3.54 9.28
N LEU A 152 -3.33 3.10 8.96
CA LEU A 152 -2.90 1.70 8.92
C LEU A 152 -1.39 1.64 9.20
N ALA A 153 -1.00 0.94 10.25
CA ALA A 153 0.40 0.57 10.48
C ALA A 153 0.89 -0.37 9.37
N THR A 154 2.19 -0.38 9.09
CA THR A 154 2.77 -1.37 8.17
C THR A 154 2.52 -2.77 8.70
N THR A 155 1.66 -3.52 8.00
CA THR A 155 1.09 -4.76 8.49
C THR A 155 1.36 -5.87 7.49
N ALA A 156 2.10 -6.89 7.92
CA ALA A 156 2.26 -8.14 7.22
C ALA A 156 1.34 -9.20 7.82
N THR A 157 0.54 -9.88 7.00
CA THR A 157 -0.34 -10.95 7.49
C THR A 157 -0.55 -12.06 6.45
N PRO A 158 -0.54 -13.34 6.88
CA PRO A 158 -1.13 -14.41 6.10
C PRO A 158 -2.64 -14.16 5.89
N THR A 159 -3.16 -14.53 4.72
CA THR A 159 -4.60 -14.46 4.41
C THR A 159 -4.95 -15.44 3.29
N THR A 160 -6.22 -15.84 3.20
CA THR A 160 -6.77 -16.57 2.03
C THR A 160 -7.52 -15.65 1.07
N ILE A 161 -7.58 -14.35 1.38
CA ILE A 161 -8.31 -13.35 0.60
C ILE A 161 -7.36 -12.76 -0.45
N ARG A 162 -7.74 -12.90 -1.72
CA ARG A 162 -7.10 -12.18 -2.81
C ARG A 162 -7.48 -10.71 -2.76
N VAL A 163 -6.59 -9.87 -2.25
CA VAL A 163 -6.80 -8.43 -2.09
C VAL A 163 -6.72 -7.71 -3.44
N VAL A 164 -7.85 -7.20 -3.92
CA VAL A 164 -7.93 -6.45 -5.19
C VAL A 164 -8.46 -5.03 -5.01
N CYS A 165 -9.00 -4.70 -3.84
CA CYS A 165 -9.52 -3.36 -3.54
C CYS A 165 -9.54 -3.08 -2.04
N ASN A 166 -9.93 -1.85 -1.66
CA ASN A 166 -9.97 -1.46 -0.24
C ASN A 166 -10.91 -2.36 0.59
N ASN A 167 -12.04 -2.81 0.03
CA ASN A 167 -12.96 -3.69 0.76
C ASN A 167 -12.31 -5.03 1.11
N THR A 168 -11.69 -5.69 0.13
CA THR A 168 -10.97 -6.95 0.37
C THR A 168 -9.76 -6.77 1.27
N LEU A 169 -9.10 -5.61 1.21
CA LEU A 169 -7.99 -5.27 2.10
C LEU A 169 -8.46 -5.20 3.56
N THR A 170 -9.58 -4.49 3.81
CA THR A 170 -10.17 -4.42 5.16
C THR A 170 -10.49 -5.81 5.70
N ILE A 171 -11.17 -6.65 4.93
CA ILE A 171 -11.53 -8.01 5.37
C ILE A 171 -10.26 -8.84 5.65
N ALA A 172 -9.23 -8.73 4.81
CA ALA A 172 -7.97 -9.45 5.00
C ALA A 172 -7.20 -9.02 6.26
N LEU A 173 -7.30 -7.74 6.65
CA LEU A 173 -6.64 -7.21 7.86
C LEU A 173 -7.42 -7.51 9.14
N ASP A 174 -8.75 -7.54 9.08
CA ASP A 174 -9.62 -7.79 10.24
C ASP A 174 -9.69 -9.28 10.62
N GLY A 175 -9.55 -10.18 9.65
CA GLY A 175 -9.79 -11.61 9.81
C GLY A 175 -8.65 -12.42 10.47
N THR A 176 -7.57 -11.80 10.93
CA THR A 176 -6.33 -12.51 11.29
C THR A 176 -5.76 -12.11 12.66
N SER A 177 -5.53 -13.12 13.52
CA SER A 177 -4.85 -12.95 14.81
C SER A 177 -3.33 -13.01 14.72
N ARG A 178 -2.77 -13.32 13.54
CA ARG A 178 -1.32 -13.55 13.32
C ARG A 178 -0.63 -12.42 12.55
N ALA A 179 -1.22 -11.23 12.50
CA ALA A 179 -0.61 -10.09 11.85
C ALA A 179 0.63 -9.58 12.61
N ILE A 180 1.71 -9.32 11.87
CA ILE A 180 2.87 -8.57 12.35
C ILE A 180 2.62 -7.10 11.99
N LYS A 181 2.70 -6.20 12.98
CA LYS A 181 2.43 -4.77 12.81
C LYS A 181 3.62 -3.95 13.25
N VAL A 182 4.16 -3.15 12.33
CA VAL A 182 5.22 -2.17 12.60
C VAL A 182 4.59 -0.77 12.63
N PRO A 183 4.53 -0.10 13.79
CA PRO A 183 3.97 1.24 13.88
C PRO A 183 4.89 2.25 13.18
N HIS A 184 4.31 3.34 12.66
CA HIS A 184 5.07 4.43 12.02
C HIS A 184 5.92 5.26 12.99
N SER A 185 5.88 4.97 14.29
CA SER A 185 6.83 5.52 15.27
C SER A 185 8.17 4.78 15.29
N THR A 186 8.29 3.68 14.55
CA THR A 186 9.52 2.88 14.39
C THR A 186 9.86 2.75 12.91
N ARG A 187 11.15 2.53 12.60
CA ARG A 187 11.57 2.25 11.22
C ARG A 187 11.08 0.88 10.78
N PHE A 188 10.55 0.81 9.57
CA PHE A 188 10.31 -0.46 8.89
C PHE A 188 11.63 -0.94 8.30
N ASP A 189 11.99 -2.18 8.59
CA ASP A 189 13.12 -2.90 8.01
C ASP A 189 12.52 -4.18 7.45
N GLY A 190 12.36 -4.22 6.12
CA GLY A 190 11.55 -5.18 5.40
C GLY A 190 12.39 -6.13 4.58
#